data_AF-A0A7G9YKK2-F1
#
_entry.id   AF-A0A7G9YKK2-F1
#
_cell.length_a   1.000
_cell.length_b   1.000
_cell.length_c   1.000
_cell.angle_alpha   90.00
_cell.angle_beta   90.00
_cell.angle_gamma   90.00
#
_symmetry.space_group_name_H-M   'P 1'
#
loop_
_entity.id
_entity.type
_entity.pdbx_description
1 polymer ?
#
loop_
_entity_poly.entity_id
_entity_poly.type
_entity_poly.pdbx_seq_one_letter_code
_entity_poly.pdbx_strand_id
1 'polypeptide(L)'
;MPDQTNPRDIVELLLTAQIYNQSEVLTENDLPVNIRKHYWNREKKQVNRPISVRVEDVAELYGIEDVMQEIGSLPFIEFEKFGAELRFTVFDLAKRWFTKQEGAIDRIRANPTLASFYENDGVDVSYAEATLEAQPKERDREYLASLAAEIAASDEDVDLLTLVHLVAPEDVRQRIDKLVLTRDQVDKIEKIVQAIKHREYLRDIGLCEIGKMLFVGLPGTGKTSIARALSEKLNSPLVEVRLSMITSQYLGETSKNIDKVFELAKRLSPCILFIDEFDFIAKTRVSDEHAAVKRAVNTLLKAIDEISLIDDGVLLIAATNHPNLLDRAAWRRFDEIVDFPLPDARMRKDILDIILSKVDGDFDAQEIALLADGFTGSDLRMVVREAVLHALTEDRMAITQADLTDAVDEFSIRVGLMMKEYTLT
;
A
#
# COMPACT_ATOMS: atom_id res chain seq x y z
N MET A 1 5.22 8.65 28.38
CA MET A 1 4.09 9.25 29.14
C MET A 1 3.03 9.56 28.10
N PRO A 2 1.76 9.15 28.28
CA PRO A 2 0.72 9.55 27.33
C PRO A 2 0.67 11.08 27.36
N ASP A 3 0.77 11.65 26.16
CA ASP A 3 0.82 13.09 25.94
C ASP A 3 -0.34 13.77 26.67
N GLN A 4 -0.09 14.94 27.26
CA GLN A 4 -1.14 15.71 27.92
C GLN A 4 -2.27 15.93 26.91
N THR A 5 -3.46 15.41 27.23
CA THR A 5 -4.70 15.64 26.50
C THR A 5 -4.85 17.13 26.23
N ASN A 6 -4.89 17.51 24.96
CA ASN A 6 -4.80 18.91 24.59
C ASN A 6 -6.20 19.39 24.15
N PRO A 7 -6.81 20.38 24.83
CA PRO A 7 -8.09 20.97 24.41
C PRO A 7 -8.06 21.47 22.95
N ARG A 8 -6.86 21.68 22.39
CA ARG A 8 -6.61 21.96 20.98
C ARG A 8 -7.16 20.92 20.02
N ASP A 9 -7.07 19.62 20.33
CA ASP A 9 -7.54 18.53 19.45
C ASP A 9 -9.06 18.60 19.27
N ILE A 10 -9.78 18.92 20.35
CA ILE A 10 -11.24 19.10 20.35
C ILE A 10 -11.61 20.31 19.48
N VAL A 11 -10.91 21.44 19.67
CA VAL A 11 -11.15 22.66 18.89
C VAL A 11 -10.82 22.44 17.41
N GLU A 12 -9.74 21.72 17.10
CA GLU A 12 -9.37 21.38 15.73
C GLU A 12 -10.45 20.55 15.04
N LEU A 13 -10.95 19.50 15.71
CA LEU A 13 -12.04 18.67 15.20
C LEU A 13 -13.30 19.49 14.95
N LEU A 14 -13.70 20.32 15.91
CA LEU A 14 -14.89 21.16 15.78
C LEU A 14 -14.75 22.21 14.66
N LEU A 15 -13.59 22.85 14.54
CA LEU A 15 -13.32 23.79 13.45
C LEU A 15 -13.38 23.07 12.10
N THR A 16 -12.73 21.92 11.99
CA THR A 16 -12.72 21.10 10.78
C THR A 16 -14.13 20.69 10.39
N ALA A 17 -14.90 20.13 11.32
CA ALA A 17 -16.28 19.71 11.08
C ALA A 17 -17.17 20.89 10.64
N GLN A 18 -17.09 22.03 11.33
CA GLN A 18 -17.91 23.20 11.01
C GLN A 18 -17.54 23.80 9.64
N ILE A 19 -16.26 23.94 9.32
CA ILE A 19 -15.79 24.47 8.02
C ILE A 19 -16.18 23.50 6.90
N TYR A 20 -15.95 22.20 7.09
CA TYR A 20 -16.33 21.16 6.12
C TYR A 20 -17.83 21.14 5.83
N ASN A 21 -18.66 21.29 6.87
CA ASN A 21 -20.12 21.33 6.74
C ASN A 21 -20.64 22.56 5.99
N GLN A 22 -19.92 23.68 6.06
CA GLN A 22 -20.29 24.93 5.42
C GLN A 22 -19.78 25.04 3.97
N SER A 23 -18.81 24.21 3.58
CA SER A 23 -18.22 24.23 2.25
C SER A 23 -18.90 23.24 1.31
N GLU A 24 -19.27 23.70 0.11
CA GLU A 24 -19.73 22.84 -0.98
C GLU A 24 -18.57 22.30 -1.84
N VAL A 25 -17.39 22.92 -1.74
CA VAL A 25 -16.22 22.63 -2.61
C VAL A 25 -15.31 21.57 -2.00
N LEU A 26 -15.17 21.56 -0.67
CA LEU A 26 -14.34 20.56 0.00
C LEU A 26 -14.92 19.16 -0.24
N THR A 27 -14.06 18.15 -0.20
CA THR A 27 -14.34 16.73 -0.41
C THR A 27 -13.79 15.92 0.75
N GLU A 28 -14.06 14.62 0.81
CA GLU A 28 -13.53 13.77 1.89
C GLU A 28 -11.99 13.77 1.91
N ASN A 29 -11.32 14.00 0.77
CA ASN A 29 -9.86 14.09 0.69
C ASN A 29 -9.28 15.31 1.43
N ASP A 30 -10.12 16.31 1.74
CA ASP A 30 -9.71 17.52 2.47
C ASP A 30 -9.80 17.35 3.99
N LEU A 31 -10.33 16.22 4.46
CA LEU A 31 -10.39 15.88 5.88
C LEU A 31 -9.11 15.14 6.30
N PRO A 32 -8.57 15.42 7.50
CA PRO A 32 -7.54 14.58 8.12
C PRO A 32 -7.95 13.11 8.18
N VAL A 33 -6.99 12.21 8.00
CA VAL A 33 -7.23 10.76 7.87
C VAL A 33 -8.02 10.19 9.04
N ASN A 34 -7.65 10.53 10.28
CA ASN A 34 -8.36 10.08 11.48
C ASN A 34 -9.84 10.51 11.48
N ILE A 35 -10.11 11.77 11.13
CA ILE A 35 -11.47 12.33 11.07
C ILE A 35 -12.26 11.69 9.93
N ARG A 36 -11.66 11.57 8.73
CA ARG A 36 -12.28 10.97 7.55
C ARG A 36 -12.73 9.53 7.83
N LYS A 37 -11.86 8.71 8.41
CA LYS A 37 -12.14 7.30 8.73
C LYS A 37 -13.23 7.16 9.78
N HIS A 38 -13.22 8.00 10.81
CA HIS A 38 -14.21 7.99 11.89
C HIS A 38 -15.62 8.30 11.39
N TYR A 39 -15.76 9.33 10.54
CA TYR A 39 -17.06 9.76 10.01
C TYR A 39 -17.42 9.12 8.65
N TRP A 40 -16.69 8.10 8.22
CA TRP A 40 -16.92 7.44 6.93
C TRP A 40 -18.24 6.67 6.91
N ASN A 41 -19.13 7.01 5.97
CA ASN A 41 -20.32 6.22 5.71
C ASN A 41 -20.03 5.16 4.66
N ARG A 42 -20.06 3.89 5.07
CA ARG A 42 -19.77 2.75 4.19
C ARG A 42 -20.78 2.57 3.06
N GLU A 43 -22.05 2.86 3.30
CA GLU A 43 -23.10 2.70 2.28
C GLU A 43 -23.00 3.77 1.20
N LYS A 44 -22.74 5.02 1.61
CA LYS A 44 -22.63 6.16 0.69
C LYS A 44 -21.22 6.34 0.13
N LYS A 45 -20.21 5.65 0.68
CA LYS A 45 -18.78 5.76 0.33
C LYS A 45 -18.25 7.20 0.38
N GLN A 46 -18.70 7.92 1.39
CA GLN A 46 -18.36 9.32 1.62
C GLN A 46 -18.53 9.65 3.10
N VAL A 47 -17.97 10.77 3.54
CA VAL A 47 -18.23 11.29 4.88
C VAL A 47 -19.62 11.95 4.90
N ASN A 48 -20.47 11.57 5.86
CA ASN A 48 -21.80 12.16 5.97
C ASN A 48 -21.69 13.67 6.25
N ARG A 49 -22.47 14.47 5.53
CA ARG A 49 -22.70 15.89 5.85
C ARG A 49 -24.12 16.07 6.40
N PRO A 50 -24.30 16.83 7.50
CA PRO A 50 -23.24 17.44 8.32
C PRO A 50 -22.50 16.42 9.20
N ILE A 51 -21.22 16.68 9.48
CA ILE A 51 -20.45 16.06 10.57
C ILE A 51 -20.95 16.67 11.88
N SER A 52 -21.66 15.87 12.68
CA SER A 52 -22.01 16.20 14.07
C SER A 52 -20.96 15.62 15.01
N VAL A 53 -20.22 16.49 15.71
CA VAL A 53 -19.17 16.07 16.66
C VAL A 53 -19.80 15.75 18.01
N ARG A 54 -19.78 14.48 18.41
CA ARG A 54 -20.26 14.01 19.72
C ARG A 54 -19.10 13.84 20.70
N VAL A 55 -19.42 13.85 22.00
CA VAL A 55 -18.45 13.59 23.06
C VAL A 55 -17.76 12.23 22.90
N GLU A 56 -18.52 11.20 22.48
CA GLU A 56 -17.99 9.87 22.20
C GLU A 56 -16.98 9.88 21.05
N ASP A 57 -17.24 10.67 19.99
CA ASP A 57 -16.34 10.77 18.84
C ASP A 57 -14.97 11.34 19.26
N VAL A 58 -14.96 12.34 20.15
CA VAL A 58 -13.74 12.93 20.70
C VAL A 58 -12.95 11.90 21.52
N ALA A 59 -13.64 11.13 22.36
CA ALA A 59 -13.02 10.10 23.18
C ALA A 59 -12.40 8.99 22.32
N GLU A 60 -13.09 8.56 21.25
CA GLU A 60 -12.59 7.53 20.33
C GLU A 60 -11.42 8.01 19.46
N LEU A 61 -11.50 9.24 18.93
CA LEU A 61 -10.48 9.80 18.05
C LEU A 61 -9.17 10.15 18.77
N TYR A 62 -9.26 10.66 20.00
CA TYR A 62 -8.13 11.26 20.70
C TYR A 62 -7.82 10.60 22.05
N GLY A 63 -8.59 9.59 22.47
CA GLY A 63 -8.35 8.87 23.72
C GLY A 63 -8.61 9.72 24.98
N ILE A 64 -9.51 10.70 24.90
CA ILE A 64 -9.80 11.63 26.00
C ILE A 64 -10.81 11.00 26.96
N GLU A 65 -10.39 10.70 28.18
CA GLU A 65 -11.26 10.07 29.19
C GLU A 65 -12.35 11.02 29.72
N ASP A 66 -12.04 12.31 29.94
CA ASP A 66 -13.01 13.31 30.42
C ASP A 66 -13.05 14.55 29.51
N VAL A 67 -13.77 14.42 28.39
CA VAL A 67 -14.00 15.49 27.42
C VAL A 67 -14.70 16.69 28.07
N MET A 68 -15.59 16.46 29.04
CA MET A 68 -16.37 17.51 29.69
C MET A 68 -15.50 18.42 30.56
N GLN A 69 -14.51 17.85 31.23
CA GLN A 69 -13.50 18.60 31.99
C GLN A 69 -12.67 19.51 31.06
N GLU A 70 -12.22 18.98 29.92
CA GLU A 70 -11.37 19.72 28.97
C GLU A 70 -12.11 20.91 28.34
N ILE A 71 -13.34 20.69 27.87
CA ILE A 71 -14.16 21.78 27.30
C ILE A 71 -14.61 22.80 28.35
N GLY A 72 -14.65 22.43 29.64
CA GLY A 72 -15.03 23.32 30.73
C GLY A 72 -14.12 24.57 30.84
N SER A 73 -12.89 24.48 30.31
CA SER A 73 -11.94 25.59 30.22
C SER A 73 -12.17 26.52 29.02
N LEU A 74 -13.01 26.13 28.05
CA LEU A 74 -13.20 26.78 26.76
C LEU A 74 -14.57 27.48 26.69
N PRO A 75 -14.65 28.82 26.86
CA PRO A 75 -15.93 29.53 26.97
C PRO A 75 -16.71 29.62 25.64
N PHE A 76 -16.10 29.19 24.54
CA PHE A 76 -16.67 29.25 23.19
C PHE A 76 -17.23 27.91 22.70
N ILE A 77 -17.22 26.87 23.54
CA ILE A 77 -17.83 25.55 23.24
C ILE A 77 -19.03 25.35 24.15
N GLU A 78 -20.13 24.86 23.58
CA GLU A 78 -21.29 24.38 24.31
C GLU A 78 -21.50 22.87 24.09
N PHE A 79 -22.10 22.24 25.10
CA PHE A 79 -22.52 20.84 25.06
C PHE A 79 -24.04 20.76 24.99
N GLU A 80 -24.55 20.19 23.91
CA GLU A 80 -25.97 19.90 23.74
C GLU A 80 -26.30 18.53 24.35
N LYS A 81 -27.08 18.54 25.44
CA LYS A 81 -27.44 17.31 26.18
C LYS A 81 -28.19 16.28 25.35
N PHE A 82 -29.00 16.74 24.39
CA PHE A 82 -29.72 15.85 23.47
C PHE A 82 -28.81 15.55 22.28
N GLY A 83 -28.43 14.29 22.10
CA GLY A 83 -27.47 13.87 21.08
C GLY A 83 -26.00 13.91 21.51
N ALA A 84 -25.71 14.47 22.70
CA ALA A 84 -24.36 14.59 23.25
C ALA A 84 -23.37 15.29 22.31
N GLU A 85 -23.84 16.32 21.60
CA GLU A 85 -23.09 17.05 20.60
C GLU A 85 -22.32 18.23 21.20
N LEU A 86 -21.15 18.52 20.62
CA LEU A 86 -20.33 19.69 20.90
C LEU A 86 -20.47 20.70 19.77
N ARG A 87 -20.67 21.98 20.12
CA ARG A 87 -20.81 23.07 19.13
C ARG A 87 -20.10 24.31 19.60
N PHE A 88 -19.72 25.18 18.65
CA PHE A 88 -19.22 26.50 19.01
C PHE A 88 -20.37 27.45 19.31
N THR A 89 -20.30 28.12 20.47
CA THR A 89 -21.15 29.27 20.78
C THR A 89 -20.70 30.51 20.00
N VAL A 90 -19.37 30.67 19.84
CA VAL A 90 -18.76 31.81 19.12
C VAL A 90 -17.60 31.31 18.26
N PHE A 91 -17.87 31.05 16.98
CA PHE A 91 -16.90 30.55 16.01
C PHE A 91 -15.66 31.45 15.86
N ASP A 92 -15.84 32.77 15.81
CA ASP A 92 -14.74 33.74 15.71
C ASP A 92 -13.79 33.72 16.91
N LEU A 93 -14.28 33.35 18.10
CA LEU A 93 -13.43 33.23 19.27
C LEU A 93 -12.60 31.95 19.19
N ALA A 94 -13.20 30.84 18.75
CA ALA A 94 -12.51 29.58 18.52
C ALA A 94 -11.37 29.72 17.51
N LYS A 95 -11.60 30.39 16.36
CA LYS A 95 -10.55 30.57 15.34
C LYS A 95 -9.33 31.35 15.87
N ARG A 96 -9.59 32.43 16.60
CA ARG A 96 -8.55 33.28 17.19
C ARG A 96 -7.83 32.60 18.34
N TRP A 97 -8.55 31.76 19.08
CA TRP A 97 -7.96 30.97 20.15
C TRP A 97 -7.02 29.91 19.57
N PHE A 98 -7.45 29.20 18.51
CA PHE A 98 -6.68 28.11 17.90
C PHE A 98 -5.37 28.61 17.28
N THR A 99 -5.41 29.70 16.53
CA THR A 99 -4.20 30.30 15.91
C THR A 99 -3.15 30.80 16.90
N LYS A 100 -3.53 31.08 18.16
CA LYS A 100 -2.60 31.49 19.23
C LYS A 100 -1.92 30.32 19.93
N GLN A 101 -2.32 29.09 19.63
CA GLN A 101 -1.75 27.91 20.25
C GLN A 101 -0.39 27.57 19.66
N GLU A 102 0.47 26.99 20.49
CA GLU A 102 1.76 26.50 20.03
C GLU A 102 1.57 25.37 19.01
N GLY A 103 2.28 25.44 17.88
CA GLY A 103 2.17 24.48 16.78
C GLY A 103 0.89 24.58 15.93
N ALA A 104 0.06 25.62 16.13
CA ALA A 104 -1.21 25.76 15.41
C ALA A 104 -1.03 25.87 13.89
N ILE A 105 -0.01 26.59 13.43
CA ILE A 105 0.25 26.79 11.99
C ILE A 105 0.55 25.44 11.30
N ASP A 106 1.39 24.60 11.93
CA ASP A 106 1.74 23.29 11.36
C ASP A 106 0.52 22.37 11.29
N ARG A 107 -0.38 22.43 12.29
CA ARG A 107 -1.65 21.70 12.26
C ARG A 107 -2.61 22.21 11.18
N ILE A 108 -2.69 23.52 10.98
CA ILE A 108 -3.48 24.10 9.89
C ILE A 108 -2.93 23.64 8.55
N ARG A 109 -1.60 23.60 8.37
CA ARG A 109 -0.96 23.09 7.14
C ARG A 109 -1.24 21.62 6.90
N ALA A 110 -1.27 20.81 7.96
CA ALA A 110 -1.58 19.38 7.89
C ALA A 110 -3.08 19.07 7.67
N ASN A 111 -3.95 20.07 7.72
CA ASN A 111 -5.40 19.91 7.63
C ASN A 111 -5.97 20.78 6.48
N PRO A 112 -6.19 20.20 5.28
CA PRO A 112 -6.61 20.97 4.11
C PRO A 112 -7.90 21.75 4.32
N THR A 113 -8.85 21.20 5.08
CA THR A 113 -10.08 21.90 5.46
C THR A 113 -9.77 23.18 6.23
N LEU A 114 -8.88 23.14 7.22
CA LEU A 114 -8.46 24.35 7.95
C LEU A 114 -7.64 25.29 7.07
N ALA A 115 -6.71 24.77 6.26
CA ALA A 115 -5.90 25.57 5.34
C ALA A 115 -6.78 26.39 4.38
N SER A 116 -7.85 25.79 3.83
CA SER A 116 -8.81 26.46 2.94
C SER A 116 -9.49 27.68 3.59
N PHE A 117 -9.72 27.61 4.89
CA PHE A 117 -10.34 28.69 5.65
C PHE A 117 -9.32 29.76 6.04
N TYR A 118 -8.16 29.36 6.58
CA TYR A 118 -7.17 30.27 7.15
C TYR A 118 -6.29 30.98 6.10
N GLU A 119 -6.13 30.42 4.89
CA GLU A 119 -5.48 31.08 3.75
C GLU A 119 -6.17 32.43 3.46
N ASN A 120 -7.50 32.48 3.59
CA ASN A 120 -8.30 33.70 3.40
C ASN A 120 -8.39 34.60 4.65
N ASP A 121 -7.91 34.13 5.81
CA ASP A 121 -7.97 34.85 7.10
C ASP A 121 -6.62 35.50 7.48
N GLY A 122 -5.65 35.53 6.56
CA GLY A 122 -4.36 36.20 6.72
C GLY A 122 -3.30 35.39 7.48
N VAL A 123 -3.48 34.07 7.58
CA VAL A 123 -2.45 33.14 8.10
C VAL A 123 -1.59 32.65 6.94
N ASP A 124 -0.28 32.52 7.16
CA ASP A 124 0.69 32.05 6.16
C ASP A 124 0.61 30.52 5.94
N VAL A 125 -0.50 30.10 5.31
CA VAL A 125 -0.82 28.72 4.94
C VAL A 125 -1.44 28.70 3.55
N SER A 126 -1.18 27.65 2.78
CA SER A 126 -1.81 27.46 1.47
C SER A 126 -2.67 26.21 1.45
N TYR A 127 -3.90 26.35 0.93
CA TYR A 127 -4.78 25.21 0.71
C TYR A 127 -4.19 24.24 -0.32
N ALA A 128 -3.62 24.77 -1.40
CA ALA A 128 -3.04 23.95 -2.46
C ALA A 128 -1.88 23.08 -1.96
N GLU A 129 -1.02 23.62 -1.10
CA GLU A 129 0.08 22.86 -0.48
C GLU A 129 -0.45 21.78 0.46
N ALA A 130 -1.43 22.11 1.31
CA ALA A 130 -2.05 21.16 2.23
C ALA A 130 -2.70 19.97 1.49
N THR A 131 -3.40 20.23 0.38
CA THR A 131 -4.03 19.17 -0.44
C THR A 131 -2.99 18.29 -1.14
N LEU A 132 -1.82 18.81 -1.50
CA LEU A 132 -0.75 18.01 -2.11
C LEU A 132 -0.10 17.03 -1.12
N GLU A 133 -0.03 17.42 0.17
CA GLU A 133 0.50 16.56 1.24
C GLU A 133 -0.56 15.62 1.82
N ALA A 134 -1.85 15.92 1.61
CA ALA A 134 -2.96 15.13 2.12
C ALA A 134 -2.99 13.72 1.51
N GLN A 135 -3.29 12.73 2.35
CA GLN A 135 -3.44 11.35 1.91
C GLN A 135 -4.84 11.15 1.32
N PRO A 136 -4.96 10.60 0.11
CA PRO A 136 -6.26 10.40 -0.53
C PRO A 136 -7.03 9.24 0.13
N LYS A 137 -8.36 9.24 0.01
CA LYS A 137 -9.26 8.24 0.61
C LYS A 137 -9.00 6.81 0.14
N GLU A 138 -8.45 6.65 -1.06
CA GLU A 138 -8.07 5.37 -1.66
C GLU A 138 -7.00 4.63 -0.82
N ARG A 139 -6.28 5.37 0.04
CA ARG A 139 -5.34 4.80 1.02
C ARG A 139 -6.03 4.07 2.17
N ASP A 140 -7.27 4.44 2.51
CA ASP A 140 -7.94 4.02 3.74
C ASP A 140 -8.63 2.66 3.58
N ARG A 141 -8.57 1.83 4.64
CA ARG A 141 -9.25 0.52 4.67
C ARG A 141 -10.77 0.64 4.56
N GLU A 142 -11.37 1.67 5.13
CA GLU A 142 -12.83 1.88 5.13
C GLU A 142 -13.35 2.14 3.71
N TYR A 143 -12.59 2.89 2.90
CA TYR A 143 -12.91 3.09 1.49
C TYR A 143 -12.91 1.76 0.73
N LEU A 144 -11.82 1.00 0.83
CA LEU A 144 -11.69 -0.30 0.16
C LEU A 144 -12.75 -1.31 0.62
N ALA A 145 -13.04 -1.36 1.92
CA ALA A 145 -14.08 -2.22 2.49
C ALA A 145 -15.48 -1.84 1.96
N SER A 146 -15.74 -0.56 1.73
CA SER A 146 -17.01 -0.08 1.19
C SER A 146 -17.17 -0.45 -0.28
N LEU A 147 -16.10 -0.38 -1.07
CA LEU A 147 -16.10 -0.89 -2.44
C LEU A 147 -16.31 -2.41 -2.48
N ALA A 148 -15.60 -3.16 -1.64
CA ALA A 148 -15.75 -4.61 -1.55
C ALA A 148 -17.18 -5.01 -1.16
N ALA A 149 -17.81 -4.30 -0.23
CA ALA A 149 -19.19 -4.55 0.20
C ALA A 149 -20.22 -4.28 -0.91
N GLU A 150 -20.04 -3.20 -1.68
CA GLU A 150 -20.88 -2.95 -2.86
C GLU A 150 -20.75 -4.07 -3.89
N ILE A 151 -19.51 -4.49 -4.17
CA ILE A 151 -19.27 -5.56 -5.13
C ILE A 151 -19.96 -6.84 -4.64
N ALA A 152 -19.84 -7.18 -3.36
CA ALA A 152 -20.50 -8.35 -2.77
C ALA A 152 -22.03 -8.27 -2.68
N ALA A 153 -22.68 -7.18 -3.12
CA ALA A 153 -24.14 -7.02 -3.01
C ALA A 153 -24.93 -7.96 -3.94
N SER A 154 -24.29 -8.61 -4.91
CA SER A 154 -24.89 -9.66 -5.74
C SER A 154 -24.26 -11.04 -5.48
N ASP A 155 -25.06 -12.11 -5.48
CA ASP A 155 -24.58 -13.48 -5.20
C ASP A 155 -23.52 -13.95 -6.23
N GLU A 156 -23.57 -13.48 -7.48
CA GLU A 156 -22.56 -13.80 -8.51
C GLU A 156 -21.20 -13.11 -8.26
N ASP A 157 -21.21 -11.98 -7.53
CA ASP A 157 -20.04 -11.17 -7.25
C ASP A 157 -19.30 -11.59 -5.95
N VAL A 158 -19.96 -12.29 -5.02
CA VAL A 158 -19.31 -12.84 -3.81
C VAL A 158 -18.18 -13.79 -4.20
N ASP A 159 -18.40 -14.61 -5.22
CA ASP A 159 -17.38 -15.51 -5.77
C ASP A 159 -16.18 -14.74 -6.33
N LEU A 160 -16.34 -13.50 -6.82
CA LEU A 160 -15.23 -12.68 -7.35
C LEU A 160 -14.21 -12.35 -6.27
N LEU A 161 -14.67 -11.96 -5.09
CA LEU A 161 -13.79 -11.58 -3.98
C LEU A 161 -12.98 -12.78 -3.46
N THR A 162 -13.43 -14.01 -3.70
CA THR A 162 -12.67 -15.21 -3.34
C THR A 162 -11.45 -15.43 -4.25
N LEU A 163 -11.47 -14.89 -5.48
CA LEU A 163 -10.39 -15.01 -6.47
C LEU A 163 -9.21 -14.09 -6.17
N VAL A 164 -9.40 -13.08 -5.31
CA VAL A 164 -8.39 -12.05 -5.03
C VAL A 164 -8.15 -11.86 -3.53
N HIS A 165 -7.04 -11.22 -3.21
CA HIS A 165 -6.74 -10.71 -1.89
C HIS A 165 -6.59 -9.20 -2.01
N LEU A 166 -7.53 -8.47 -1.40
CA LEU A 166 -7.55 -7.01 -1.38
C LEU A 166 -6.70 -6.50 -0.22
N VAL A 167 -5.77 -5.59 -0.50
CA VAL A 167 -4.93 -4.94 0.51
C VAL A 167 -5.05 -3.44 0.38
N ALA A 168 -5.46 -2.79 1.47
CA ALA A 168 -5.46 -1.33 1.54
C ALA A 168 -4.00 -0.82 1.64
N PRO A 169 -3.65 0.31 1.01
CA PRO A 169 -2.29 0.85 1.06
C PRO A 169 -1.76 1.06 2.48
N GLU A 170 -2.61 1.45 3.43
CA GLU A 170 -2.23 1.61 4.84
C GLU A 170 -1.88 0.30 5.56
N ASP A 171 -2.38 -0.84 5.08
CA ASP A 171 -2.12 -2.17 5.65
C ASP A 171 -0.80 -2.78 5.12
N VAL A 172 -0.19 -2.12 4.13
CA VAL A 172 1.10 -2.53 3.57
C VAL A 172 2.23 -2.19 4.55
N ARG A 173 2.98 -3.22 4.95
CA ARG A 173 4.14 -3.06 5.84
C ARG A 173 5.42 -2.64 5.11
N GLN A 174 5.55 -3.02 3.84
CA GLN A 174 6.72 -2.75 3.03
C GLN A 174 6.70 -1.29 2.54
N ARG A 175 7.81 -0.58 2.70
CA ARG A 175 7.95 0.78 2.16
C ARG A 175 9.08 0.83 1.16
N ILE A 176 8.93 1.68 0.14
CA ILE A 176 9.89 1.76 -0.96
C ILE A 176 11.27 2.26 -0.49
N ASP A 177 11.32 3.11 0.52
CA ASP A 177 12.55 3.64 1.14
C ASP A 177 13.32 2.59 1.96
N LYS A 178 12.66 1.48 2.30
CA LYS A 178 13.25 0.32 2.99
C LYS A 178 13.58 -0.84 2.05
N LEU A 179 13.54 -0.61 0.74
CA LEU A 179 13.93 -1.59 -0.27
C LEU A 179 15.16 -1.09 -1.02
N VAL A 180 16.11 -1.99 -1.25
CA VAL A 180 17.32 -1.71 -2.04
C VAL A 180 17.02 -1.99 -3.50
N LEU A 181 17.01 -0.93 -4.30
CA LEU A 181 16.66 -0.98 -5.73
C LEU A 181 17.86 -0.59 -6.59
N THR A 182 17.95 -1.19 -7.77
CA THR A 182 18.88 -0.72 -8.80
C THR A 182 18.39 0.58 -9.41
N ARG A 183 19.29 1.35 -10.05
CA ARG A 183 18.91 2.60 -10.73
C ARG A 183 17.86 2.37 -11.82
N ASP A 184 18.01 1.30 -12.60
CA ASP A 184 17.06 0.93 -13.65
C ASP A 184 15.66 0.64 -13.08
N GLN A 185 15.58 -0.06 -11.94
CA GLN A 185 14.30 -0.30 -11.25
C GLN A 185 13.65 1.00 -10.79
N VAL A 186 14.44 1.91 -10.20
CA VAL A 186 13.96 3.23 -9.75
C VAL A 186 13.44 4.06 -10.93
N ASP A 187 14.21 4.11 -12.03
CA ASP A 187 13.85 4.88 -13.22
C ASP A 187 12.53 4.38 -13.83
N LYS A 188 12.35 3.06 -13.95
CA LYS A 188 11.11 2.45 -14.47
C LYS A 188 9.90 2.72 -13.58
N ILE A 189 10.08 2.61 -12.26
CA ILE A 189 9.03 2.93 -11.29
C ILE A 189 8.66 4.42 -11.40
N GLU A 190 9.64 5.31 -11.49
CA GLU A 190 9.39 6.75 -11.55
C GLU A 190 8.65 7.13 -12.85
N LYS A 191 8.94 6.49 -13.99
CA LYS A 191 8.14 6.67 -15.21
C LYS A 191 6.65 6.39 -14.98
N ILE A 192 6.32 5.30 -14.27
CA ILE A 192 4.92 4.96 -13.96
C ILE A 192 4.31 5.98 -13.00
N VAL A 193 5.06 6.45 -12.00
CA VAL A 193 4.62 7.54 -11.11
C VAL A 193 4.27 8.79 -11.93
N GLN A 194 5.11 9.16 -12.89
CA GLN A 194 4.84 10.30 -13.79
C GLN A 194 3.64 10.04 -14.70
N ALA A 195 3.45 8.82 -15.19
CA ALA A 195 2.29 8.45 -16.00
C ALA A 195 0.97 8.58 -15.22
N ILE A 196 0.96 8.24 -13.93
CA ILE A 196 -0.20 8.44 -13.04
C ILE A 196 -0.48 9.94 -12.87
N LYS A 197 0.55 10.74 -12.59
CA LYS A 197 0.41 12.20 -12.42
C LYS A 197 -0.08 12.92 -13.67
N HIS A 198 0.36 12.48 -14.84
CA HIS A 198 0.03 13.10 -16.13
C HIS A 198 -0.98 12.28 -16.94
N ARG A 199 -1.82 11.49 -16.26
CA ARG A 199 -2.78 10.57 -16.88
C ARG A 199 -3.72 11.25 -17.89
N GLU A 200 -4.25 12.43 -17.54
CA GLU A 200 -5.15 13.18 -18.43
C GLU A 200 -4.44 13.62 -19.71
N TYR A 201 -3.23 14.16 -19.59
CA TYR A 201 -2.42 14.55 -20.74
C TYR A 201 -2.11 13.36 -21.66
N LEU A 202 -1.74 12.20 -21.09
CA LEU A 202 -1.46 10.98 -21.86
C LEU A 202 -2.70 10.49 -22.62
N ARG A 203 -3.89 10.58 -22.00
CA ARG A 203 -5.17 10.28 -22.63
C ARG A 203 -5.45 11.24 -23.79
N ASP A 204 -5.23 12.54 -23.60
CA ASP A 204 -5.50 13.57 -24.62
C ASP A 204 -4.65 13.41 -25.88
N ILE A 205 -3.39 12.97 -25.74
CA ILE A 205 -2.52 12.67 -26.88
C ILE A 205 -2.69 11.24 -27.44
N GLY A 206 -3.59 10.44 -26.86
CA GLY A 206 -3.91 9.08 -27.31
C GLY A 206 -2.87 8.02 -26.94
N LEU A 207 -1.99 8.28 -25.97
CA LEU A 207 -1.04 7.29 -25.45
C LEU A 207 -1.68 6.50 -24.30
N CYS A 208 -2.53 5.54 -24.65
CA CYS A 208 -3.29 4.74 -23.67
C CYS A 208 -2.66 3.39 -23.31
N GLU A 209 -1.68 2.89 -24.10
CA GLU A 209 -1.01 1.60 -23.88
C GLU A 209 0.12 1.70 -22.83
N ILE A 210 -0.22 2.12 -21.61
CA ILE A 210 0.73 2.31 -20.49
C ILE A 210 0.21 1.59 -19.23
N GLY A 211 1.14 1.09 -18.42
CA GLY A 211 0.84 0.62 -17.06
C GLY A 211 0.76 -0.90 -16.93
N LYS A 212 1.52 -1.64 -17.73
CA LYS A 212 1.66 -3.09 -17.67
C LYS A 212 3.14 -3.41 -17.43
N MET A 213 3.47 -3.70 -16.18
CA MET A 213 4.82 -4.04 -15.76
C MET A 213 4.99 -5.56 -15.63
N LEU A 214 6.12 -6.08 -16.12
CA LEU A 214 6.55 -7.45 -15.86
C LEU A 214 7.80 -7.47 -15.00
N PHE A 215 7.69 -8.01 -13.79
CA PHE A 215 8.80 -8.22 -12.87
C PHE A 215 9.41 -9.59 -13.14
N VAL A 216 10.67 -9.62 -13.55
CA VAL A 216 11.40 -10.84 -13.90
C VAL A 216 12.61 -11.01 -12.97
N GLY A 217 12.84 -12.23 -12.48
CA GLY A 217 14.04 -12.52 -11.69
C GLY A 217 13.86 -13.71 -10.78
N LEU A 218 14.93 -14.15 -10.11
CA LEU A 218 14.89 -15.33 -9.24
C LEU A 218 13.92 -15.16 -8.05
N PRO A 219 13.39 -16.24 -7.48
CA PRO A 219 12.62 -16.17 -6.24
C PRO A 219 13.44 -15.51 -5.12
N GLY A 220 12.78 -14.79 -4.22
CA GLY A 220 13.45 -14.14 -3.08
C GLY A 220 14.15 -12.80 -3.37
N THR A 221 14.15 -12.31 -4.61
CA THR A 221 14.75 -11.01 -5.02
C THR A 221 13.89 -9.78 -4.70
N GLY A 222 12.65 -9.96 -4.19
CA GLY A 222 11.83 -8.85 -3.69
C GLY A 222 10.71 -8.37 -4.62
N LYS A 223 10.37 -9.10 -5.70
CA LYS A 223 9.27 -8.77 -6.63
C LYS A 223 7.94 -8.44 -5.93
N THR A 224 7.45 -9.36 -5.10
CA THR A 224 6.20 -9.19 -4.32
C THR A 224 6.33 -8.05 -3.29
N SER A 225 7.52 -7.85 -2.71
CA SER A 225 7.77 -6.75 -1.76
C SER A 225 7.69 -5.38 -2.42
N ILE A 226 8.23 -5.23 -3.64
CA ILE A 226 8.12 -4.00 -4.42
C ILE A 226 6.67 -3.74 -4.82
N ALA A 227 5.94 -4.73 -5.33
CA ALA A 227 4.55 -4.55 -5.74
C ALA A 227 3.69 -4.02 -4.58
N ARG A 228 3.87 -4.57 -3.38
CA ARG A 228 3.24 -4.07 -2.15
C ARG A 228 3.70 -2.66 -1.80
N ALA A 229 5.01 -2.39 -1.78
CA ALA A 229 5.53 -1.06 -1.49
C ALA A 229 5.06 0.02 -2.49
N LEU A 230 4.79 -0.35 -3.75
CA LEU A 230 4.20 0.55 -4.74
C LEU A 230 2.75 0.90 -4.41
N SER A 231 1.95 -0.03 -3.87
CA SER A 231 0.60 0.27 -3.40
C SER A 231 0.61 1.35 -2.33
N GLU A 232 1.54 1.28 -1.38
CA GLU A 232 1.74 2.29 -0.33
C GLU A 232 2.20 3.62 -0.92
N LYS A 233 3.22 3.63 -1.79
CA LYS A 233 3.76 4.85 -2.43
C LYS A 233 2.72 5.56 -3.31
N LEU A 234 1.90 4.80 -4.02
CA LEU A 234 0.92 5.32 -4.98
C LEU A 234 -0.47 5.54 -4.35
N ASN A 235 -0.65 5.27 -3.05
CA ASN A 235 -1.93 5.30 -2.36
C ASN A 235 -3.05 4.56 -3.12
N SER A 236 -2.69 3.46 -3.79
CA SER A 236 -3.59 2.69 -4.66
C SER A 236 -3.76 1.28 -4.10
N PRO A 237 -5.00 0.83 -3.80
CA PRO A 237 -5.26 -0.52 -3.32
C PRO A 237 -4.61 -1.60 -4.17
N LEU A 238 -4.11 -2.65 -3.51
CA LEU A 238 -3.53 -3.81 -4.18
C LEU A 238 -4.56 -4.93 -4.30
N VAL A 239 -4.80 -5.36 -5.53
CA VAL A 239 -5.64 -6.52 -5.88
C VAL A 239 -4.69 -7.67 -6.24
N GLU A 240 -4.38 -8.52 -5.27
CA GLU A 240 -3.48 -9.66 -5.44
C GLU A 240 -4.25 -10.90 -5.90
N VAL A 241 -3.92 -11.44 -7.06
CA VAL A 241 -4.64 -12.57 -7.64
C VAL A 241 -4.26 -13.88 -6.97
N ARG A 242 -5.27 -14.65 -6.53
CA ARG A 242 -5.07 -16.00 -5.97
C ARG A 242 -5.08 -17.03 -7.10
N LEU A 243 -3.91 -17.31 -7.67
CA LEU A 243 -3.79 -18.23 -8.80
C LEU A 243 -4.40 -19.61 -8.53
N SER A 244 -4.29 -20.14 -7.31
CA SER A 244 -4.89 -21.43 -6.93
C SER A 244 -6.41 -21.49 -7.13
N MET A 245 -7.09 -20.35 -7.00
CA MET A 245 -8.54 -20.25 -7.22
C MET A 245 -8.89 -20.08 -8.70
N ILE A 246 -7.95 -19.58 -9.51
CA ILE A 246 -8.12 -19.48 -10.97
C ILE A 246 -7.88 -20.84 -11.64
N THR A 247 -6.88 -21.59 -11.18
CA THR A 247 -6.51 -22.90 -11.71
C THR A 247 -7.33 -24.03 -11.04
N SER A 248 -8.66 -23.98 -11.10
CA SER A 248 -9.51 -25.08 -10.64
C SER A 248 -9.43 -26.28 -11.60
N GLN A 249 -9.83 -27.48 -11.12
CA GLN A 249 -9.90 -28.71 -11.94
C GLN A 249 -10.88 -28.59 -13.13
N TYR A 250 -11.68 -27.53 -13.20
CA TYR A 250 -12.66 -27.27 -14.26
C TYR A 250 -12.18 -26.14 -15.19
N LEU A 251 -11.43 -26.51 -16.23
CA LEU A 251 -10.77 -25.58 -17.16
C LEU A 251 -11.70 -24.58 -17.90
N GLY A 252 -13.00 -24.81 -17.93
CA GLY A 252 -13.99 -23.85 -18.46
C GLY A 252 -14.28 -22.67 -17.52
N GLU A 253 -14.10 -22.87 -16.21
CA GLU A 253 -14.24 -21.84 -15.19
C GLU A 253 -13.01 -20.93 -15.14
N THR A 254 -11.82 -21.46 -15.42
CA THR A 254 -10.57 -20.69 -15.43
C THR A 254 -10.62 -19.46 -16.33
N SER A 255 -11.14 -19.59 -17.56
CA SER A 255 -11.24 -18.44 -18.49
C SER A 255 -12.22 -17.39 -17.96
N LYS A 256 -13.37 -17.81 -17.42
CA LYS A 256 -14.35 -16.90 -16.81
C LYS A 256 -13.77 -16.21 -15.58
N ASN A 257 -13.02 -16.92 -14.74
CA ASN A 257 -12.39 -16.38 -13.54
C ASN A 257 -11.33 -15.33 -13.89
N ILE A 258 -10.59 -15.52 -14.99
CA ILE A 258 -9.67 -14.51 -15.50
C ILE A 258 -10.43 -13.23 -15.89
N ASP A 259 -11.47 -13.32 -16.73
CA ASP A 259 -12.25 -12.16 -17.15
C ASP A 259 -12.84 -11.42 -15.94
N LYS A 260 -13.41 -12.19 -15.00
CA LYS A 260 -13.95 -11.75 -13.72
C LYS A 260 -12.94 -10.97 -12.86
N VAL A 261 -11.70 -11.43 -12.77
CA VAL A 261 -10.64 -10.75 -11.99
C VAL A 261 -10.26 -9.41 -12.60
N PHE A 262 -10.17 -9.33 -13.93
CA PHE A 262 -9.85 -8.08 -14.62
C PHE A 262 -11.02 -7.08 -14.54
N GLU A 263 -12.27 -7.54 -14.69
CA GLU A 263 -13.46 -6.72 -14.46
C GLU A 263 -13.52 -6.19 -13.03
N LEU A 264 -13.23 -7.05 -12.05
CA LEU A 264 -13.15 -6.66 -10.64
C LEU A 264 -12.10 -5.56 -10.43
N ALA A 265 -10.91 -5.69 -11.03
CA ALA A 265 -9.88 -4.67 -10.93
C ALA A 265 -10.33 -3.31 -11.51
N LYS A 266 -11.06 -3.33 -12.63
CA LYS A 266 -11.65 -2.11 -13.23
C LYS A 266 -12.71 -1.47 -12.31
N ARG A 267 -13.56 -2.28 -11.66
CA ARG A 267 -14.55 -1.80 -10.66
C ARG A 267 -13.90 -1.22 -9.41
N LEU A 268 -12.71 -1.71 -9.04
CA LEU A 268 -11.91 -1.26 -7.90
C LEU A 268 -10.96 -0.10 -8.22
N SER A 269 -11.03 0.44 -9.44
CA SER A 269 -10.18 1.55 -9.87
C SER A 269 -10.34 2.80 -8.97
N PRO A 270 -9.25 3.52 -8.65
CA PRO A 270 -7.86 3.23 -9.06
C PRO A 270 -7.22 2.12 -8.22
N CYS A 271 -6.51 1.18 -8.85
CA CYS A 271 -5.86 0.08 -8.13
C CYS A 271 -4.61 -0.47 -8.84
N ILE A 272 -3.84 -1.29 -8.12
CA ILE A 272 -2.77 -2.13 -8.67
C ILE A 272 -3.26 -3.57 -8.76
N LEU A 273 -3.36 -4.13 -9.96
CA LEU A 273 -3.64 -5.55 -10.16
C LEU A 273 -2.32 -6.32 -10.18
N PHE A 274 -2.09 -7.16 -9.16
CA PHE A 274 -0.85 -7.92 -9.01
C PHE A 274 -1.06 -9.41 -9.26
N ILE A 275 -0.32 -9.97 -10.22
CA ILE A 275 -0.33 -11.38 -10.58
C ILE A 275 1.06 -11.96 -10.28
N ASP A 276 1.21 -12.65 -9.15
CA ASP A 276 2.43 -13.40 -8.85
C ASP A 276 2.49 -14.73 -9.63
N GLU A 277 3.65 -15.36 -9.72
CA GLU A 277 3.89 -16.64 -10.41
C GLU A 277 3.33 -16.73 -11.84
N PHE A 278 3.44 -15.64 -12.61
CA PHE A 278 2.97 -15.54 -13.99
C PHE A 278 3.56 -16.61 -14.94
N ASP A 279 4.62 -17.30 -14.54
CA ASP A 279 5.16 -18.47 -15.25
C ASP A 279 4.19 -19.67 -15.31
N PHE A 280 3.09 -19.67 -14.53
CA PHE A 280 2.07 -20.72 -14.63
C PHE A 280 1.56 -20.86 -16.07
N ILE A 281 1.40 -19.75 -16.79
CA ILE A 281 0.97 -19.67 -18.19
C ILE A 281 1.82 -20.55 -19.12
N ALA A 282 3.13 -20.61 -18.83
CA ALA A 282 4.06 -21.39 -19.62
C ALA A 282 3.97 -22.88 -19.33
N LYS A 283 3.83 -23.27 -18.05
CA LYS A 283 3.58 -24.66 -17.65
C LYS A 283 2.33 -25.20 -18.35
N THR A 284 1.30 -24.35 -18.48
CA THR A 284 0.04 -24.67 -19.16
C THR A 284 0.27 -24.91 -20.67
N ARG A 285 1.21 -24.23 -21.33
CA ARG A 285 1.44 -24.43 -22.78
C ARG A 285 2.22 -25.69 -23.17
N VAL A 286 3.04 -26.24 -22.27
CA VAL A 286 3.91 -27.41 -22.55
C VAL A 286 3.14 -28.74 -22.48
N SER A 287 2.01 -28.80 -21.77
CA SER A 287 1.13 -29.98 -21.80
C SER A 287 0.33 -30.03 -23.10
N ASP A 288 0.68 -30.93 -24.01
CA ASP A 288 0.05 -31.05 -25.34
C ASP A 288 -1.42 -31.50 -25.31
N GLU A 289 -1.95 -31.92 -24.15
CA GLU A 289 -3.24 -32.60 -24.07
C GLU A 289 -4.46 -31.71 -23.80
N HIS A 290 -4.32 -30.41 -23.52
CA HIS A 290 -5.45 -29.63 -22.98
C HIS A 290 -5.75 -28.35 -23.79
N ALA A 291 -6.65 -28.43 -24.77
CA ALA A 291 -7.12 -27.25 -25.54
C ALA A 291 -7.76 -26.16 -24.66
N ALA A 292 -8.35 -26.53 -23.53
CA ALA A 292 -8.95 -25.59 -22.58
C ALA A 292 -7.90 -24.74 -21.83
N VAL A 293 -6.74 -25.33 -21.58
CA VAL A 293 -5.55 -24.69 -21.02
C VAL A 293 -5.00 -23.61 -21.96
N LYS A 294 -4.87 -23.93 -23.27
CA LYS A 294 -4.48 -22.95 -24.29
C LYS A 294 -5.49 -21.80 -24.41
N ARG A 295 -6.79 -22.09 -24.26
CA ARG A 295 -7.83 -21.05 -24.22
C ARG A 295 -7.67 -20.12 -23.02
N ALA A 296 -7.49 -20.64 -21.81
CA ALA A 296 -7.30 -19.82 -20.61
C ALA A 296 -6.09 -18.87 -20.74
N VAL A 297 -4.98 -19.36 -21.28
CA VAL A 297 -3.80 -18.52 -21.55
C VAL A 297 -4.12 -17.39 -22.55
N ASN A 298 -4.83 -17.70 -23.63
CA ASN A 298 -5.22 -16.68 -24.61
C ASN A 298 -6.20 -15.66 -24.01
N THR A 299 -7.14 -16.11 -23.16
CA THR A 299 -8.04 -15.23 -22.41
C THR A 299 -7.25 -14.30 -21.51
N LEU A 300 -6.26 -14.80 -20.76
CA LEU A 300 -5.40 -13.95 -19.93
C LEU A 300 -4.61 -12.93 -20.72
N LEU A 301 -3.96 -13.33 -21.82
CA LEU A 301 -3.23 -12.39 -22.66
C LEU A 301 -4.16 -11.33 -23.27
N LYS A 302 -5.39 -11.71 -23.64
CA LYS A 302 -6.40 -10.78 -24.12
C LYS A 302 -6.85 -9.81 -23.02
N ALA A 303 -7.09 -10.30 -21.80
CA ALA A 303 -7.46 -9.47 -20.66
C ALA A 303 -6.36 -8.45 -20.30
N ILE A 304 -5.08 -8.83 -20.44
CA ILE A 304 -3.93 -7.92 -20.31
C ILE A 304 -3.95 -6.85 -21.41
N ASP A 305 -4.32 -7.19 -22.64
CA ASP A 305 -4.44 -6.21 -23.73
C ASP A 305 -5.54 -5.18 -23.44
N GLU A 306 -6.65 -5.60 -22.82
CA GLU A 306 -7.84 -4.80 -22.55
C GLU A 306 -7.78 -3.93 -21.28
N ILE A 307 -6.72 -4.05 -20.45
CA ILE A 307 -6.55 -3.23 -19.25
C ILE A 307 -5.53 -2.11 -19.48
N SER A 308 -5.79 -0.92 -18.93
CA SER A 308 -4.90 0.23 -19.06
C SER A 308 -4.89 1.09 -17.80
N LEU A 309 -3.72 1.60 -17.43
CA LEU A 309 -3.60 2.62 -16.38
C LEU A 309 -4.28 3.92 -16.81
N ILE A 310 -4.20 4.26 -18.09
CA ILE A 310 -4.70 5.53 -18.61
C ILE A 310 -6.22 5.49 -18.75
N ASP A 311 -6.78 4.43 -19.33
CA ASP A 311 -8.23 4.35 -19.53
C ASP A 311 -8.94 3.83 -18.30
N ASP A 312 -8.53 2.69 -17.76
CA ASP A 312 -9.21 2.02 -16.66
C ASP A 312 -8.72 2.47 -15.27
N GLY A 313 -7.54 3.10 -15.15
CA GLY A 313 -6.97 3.46 -13.85
C GLY A 313 -6.36 2.28 -13.10
N VAL A 314 -6.02 1.22 -13.82
CA VAL A 314 -5.45 0.00 -13.24
C VAL A 314 -4.01 -0.17 -13.69
N LEU A 315 -3.09 -0.18 -12.72
CA LEU A 315 -1.69 -0.55 -12.94
C LEU A 315 -1.57 -2.07 -12.84
N LEU A 316 -1.27 -2.75 -13.97
CA LEU A 316 -1.02 -4.18 -13.98
C LEU A 316 0.45 -4.46 -13.67
N ILE A 317 0.71 -5.31 -12.67
CA ILE A 317 2.04 -5.83 -12.36
C ILE A 317 1.96 -7.36 -12.37
N ALA A 318 2.70 -8.00 -13.27
CA ALA A 318 2.89 -9.44 -13.28
C ALA A 318 4.30 -9.79 -12.81
N ALA A 319 4.48 -10.84 -12.01
CA ALA A 319 5.80 -11.30 -11.55
C ALA A 319 6.06 -12.74 -11.97
N THR A 320 7.27 -13.03 -12.46
CA THR A 320 7.70 -14.39 -12.84
C THR A 320 9.04 -14.74 -12.24
N ASN A 321 9.19 -16.01 -11.82
CA ASN A 321 10.46 -16.57 -11.36
C ASN A 321 11.23 -17.26 -12.49
N HIS A 322 10.55 -17.57 -13.60
CA HIS A 322 11.09 -18.34 -14.73
C HIS A 322 10.86 -17.59 -16.04
N PRO A 323 11.57 -16.48 -16.29
CA PRO A 323 11.38 -15.67 -17.50
C PRO A 323 11.63 -16.46 -18.80
N ASN A 324 12.50 -17.47 -18.75
CA ASN A 324 12.81 -18.37 -19.86
C ASN A 324 11.63 -19.25 -20.30
N LEU A 325 10.62 -19.43 -19.45
CA LEU A 325 9.40 -20.18 -19.79
C LEU A 325 8.39 -19.30 -20.56
N LEU A 326 8.47 -17.97 -20.45
CA LEU A 326 7.55 -17.07 -21.11
C LEU A 326 7.82 -16.95 -22.61
N ASP A 327 6.76 -17.04 -23.41
CA ASP A 327 6.86 -16.95 -24.86
C ASP A 327 6.85 -15.50 -25.35
N ARG A 328 7.30 -15.28 -26.59
CA ARG A 328 7.34 -13.94 -27.19
C ARG A 328 5.97 -13.24 -27.22
N ALA A 329 4.87 -13.99 -27.17
CA ALA A 329 3.56 -13.40 -27.07
C ALA A 329 3.41 -12.67 -25.72
N ALA A 330 3.63 -13.34 -24.59
CA ALA A 330 3.54 -12.72 -23.27
C ALA A 330 4.43 -11.48 -23.13
N TRP A 331 5.71 -11.57 -23.53
CA TRP A 331 6.66 -10.46 -23.43
C TRP A 331 6.22 -9.16 -24.10
N ARG A 332 5.50 -9.24 -25.22
CA ARG A 332 5.08 -8.05 -25.99
C ARG A 332 3.89 -7.29 -25.39
N ARG A 333 3.23 -7.85 -24.38
CA ARG A 333 2.05 -7.24 -23.74
C ARG A 333 2.39 -6.30 -22.59
N PHE A 334 3.63 -6.30 -22.15
CA PHE A 334 4.11 -5.45 -21.07
C PHE A 334 4.94 -4.32 -21.66
N ASP A 335 4.60 -3.08 -21.32
CA ASP A 335 5.33 -1.88 -21.74
C ASP A 335 6.66 -1.74 -20.99
N GLU A 336 6.71 -2.16 -19.72
CA GLU A 336 7.91 -2.05 -18.90
C GLU A 336 8.31 -3.41 -18.32
N ILE A 337 9.52 -3.85 -18.63
CA ILE A 337 10.12 -5.05 -18.02
C ILE A 337 11.07 -4.60 -16.93
N VAL A 338 10.83 -5.00 -15.69
CA VAL A 338 11.71 -4.71 -14.55
C VAL A 338 12.48 -5.96 -14.17
N ASP A 339 13.81 -5.92 -14.31
CA ASP A 339 14.68 -7.03 -13.97
C ASP A 339 15.08 -6.98 -12.49
N PHE A 340 15.07 -8.13 -11.84
CA PHE A 340 15.41 -8.37 -10.45
C PHE A 340 16.58 -9.34 -10.38
N PRO A 341 17.81 -8.84 -10.61
CA PRO A 341 19.00 -9.67 -10.56
C PRO A 341 19.31 -10.11 -9.14
N LEU A 342 20.25 -11.06 -9.00
CA LEU A 342 20.87 -11.32 -7.71
C LEU A 342 21.58 -10.05 -7.22
N PRO A 343 21.46 -9.72 -5.93
CA PRO A 343 22.11 -8.54 -5.37
C PRO A 343 23.63 -8.72 -5.40
N ASP A 344 24.34 -7.67 -5.84
CA ASP A 344 25.80 -7.60 -5.71
C ASP A 344 26.23 -7.42 -4.24
N ALA A 345 27.54 -7.49 -3.96
CA ALA A 345 28.05 -7.37 -2.59
C ALA A 345 27.65 -6.06 -1.90
N ARG A 346 27.50 -4.96 -2.66
CA ARG A 346 27.06 -3.68 -2.10
C ARG A 346 25.58 -3.73 -1.75
N MET A 347 24.74 -4.22 -2.68
CA MET A 347 23.30 -4.38 -2.44
C MET A 347 23.03 -5.34 -1.27
N ARG A 348 23.79 -6.43 -1.15
CA ARG A 348 23.67 -7.36 -0.02
C ARG A 348 23.97 -6.68 1.31
N LYS A 349 25.02 -5.85 1.35
CA LYS A 349 25.32 -5.03 2.53
C LYS A 349 24.18 -4.06 2.85
N ASP A 350 23.71 -3.31 1.86
CA ASP A 350 22.60 -2.35 2.06
C ASP A 350 21.32 -3.07 2.55
N ILE A 351 21.05 -4.29 2.05
CA ILE A 351 19.95 -5.14 2.52
C ILE A 351 20.19 -5.58 3.97
N LEU A 352 21.39 -6.04 4.31
CA LEU A 352 21.76 -6.45 5.66
C LEU A 352 21.64 -5.28 6.65
N ASP A 353 22.12 -4.09 6.30
CA ASP A 353 22.01 -2.88 7.12
C ASP A 353 20.54 -2.57 7.46
N ILE A 354 19.62 -2.76 6.50
CA ILE A 354 18.19 -2.58 6.74
C ILE A 354 17.64 -3.67 7.67
N ILE A 355 17.96 -4.94 7.42
CA ILE A 355 17.46 -6.07 8.22
C ILE A 355 17.97 -5.99 9.66
N LEU A 356 19.25 -5.66 9.84
CA LEU A 356 19.95 -5.59 11.12
C LEU A 356 19.71 -4.28 11.87
N SER A 357 19.08 -3.27 11.26
CA SER A 357 18.84 -1.97 11.89
C SER A 357 18.07 -1.99 13.23
N LYS A 358 17.39 -3.08 13.54
CA LYS A 358 16.65 -3.30 14.80
C LYS A 358 17.20 -4.45 15.65
N VAL A 359 18.33 -5.01 15.25
CA VAL A 359 18.95 -6.15 15.93
C VAL A 359 20.14 -5.62 16.69
N ASP A 360 20.11 -5.78 18.01
CA ASP A 360 21.21 -5.37 18.87
C ASP A 360 22.39 -6.36 18.72
N GLY A 361 23.60 -5.84 18.64
CA GLY A 361 24.80 -6.68 18.52
C GLY A 361 26.04 -5.91 18.09
N ASP A 362 27.14 -6.66 17.96
CA ASP A 362 28.40 -6.18 17.40
C ASP A 362 28.76 -7.07 16.20
N PHE A 363 28.59 -6.52 15.01
CA PHE A 363 28.75 -7.23 13.74
C PHE A 363 29.11 -6.29 12.59
N ASP A 364 29.83 -6.83 11.60
CA ASP A 364 30.18 -6.15 10.35
C ASP A 364 29.35 -6.73 9.20
N ALA A 365 28.30 -6.00 8.81
CA ALA A 365 27.45 -6.35 7.68
C ALA A 365 28.22 -6.41 6.35
N GLN A 366 29.33 -5.69 6.21
CA GLN A 366 30.16 -5.73 5.01
C GLN A 366 30.84 -7.08 4.85
N GLU A 367 31.34 -7.65 5.94
CA GLU A 367 31.98 -8.98 5.92
C GLU A 367 30.94 -10.06 5.59
N ILE A 368 29.78 -10.03 6.24
CA ILE A 368 28.68 -10.97 5.97
C ILE A 368 28.20 -10.86 4.51
N ALA A 369 28.12 -9.64 3.94
CA ALA A 369 27.75 -9.44 2.54
C ALA A 369 28.73 -10.07 1.54
N LEU A 370 30.02 -10.14 1.90
CA LEU A 370 31.06 -10.79 1.09
C LEU A 370 30.96 -12.32 1.18
N LEU A 371 30.64 -12.86 2.36
CA LEU A 371 30.44 -14.30 2.57
C LEU A 371 29.15 -14.82 1.92
N ALA A 372 28.09 -14.02 1.90
CA ALA A 372 26.78 -14.36 1.35
C ALA A 372 26.72 -14.23 -0.19
N ASP A 373 27.75 -14.65 -0.92
CA ASP A 373 27.75 -14.52 -2.38
C ASP A 373 26.69 -15.40 -3.05
N GLY A 374 25.98 -14.82 -4.02
CA GLY A 374 24.84 -15.47 -4.68
C GLY A 374 23.54 -15.51 -3.87
N PHE A 375 23.51 -14.96 -2.65
CA PHE A 375 22.30 -14.96 -1.81
C PHE A 375 21.30 -13.90 -2.26
N THR A 376 20.01 -14.25 -2.20
CA THR A 376 18.91 -13.31 -2.42
C THR A 376 18.59 -12.51 -1.16
N GLY A 377 17.78 -11.45 -1.28
CA GLY A 377 17.32 -10.70 -0.11
C GLY A 377 16.46 -11.55 0.87
N SER A 378 15.80 -12.60 0.37
CA SER A 378 15.12 -13.58 1.23
C SER A 378 16.11 -14.44 1.99
N ASP A 379 17.18 -14.88 1.34
CA ASP A 379 18.20 -15.72 1.95
C ASP A 379 18.93 -14.97 3.07
N LEU A 380 19.28 -13.70 2.84
CA LEU A 380 19.85 -12.82 3.86
C LEU A 380 18.93 -12.66 5.09
N ARG A 381 17.61 -12.51 4.88
CA ARG A 381 16.65 -12.49 5.99
C ARG A 381 16.61 -13.81 6.76
N MET A 382 16.76 -14.94 6.06
CA MET A 382 16.81 -16.25 6.71
C MET A 382 18.09 -16.43 7.53
N VAL A 383 19.24 -15.99 7.01
CA VAL A 383 20.51 -15.99 7.75
C VAL A 383 20.39 -15.19 9.04
N VAL A 384 19.92 -13.94 8.97
CA VAL A 384 19.77 -13.10 10.17
C VAL A 384 18.76 -13.71 11.15
N ARG A 385 17.65 -14.27 10.64
CA ARG A 385 16.68 -14.96 11.48
C ARG A 385 17.32 -16.14 12.22
N GLU A 386 18.13 -16.95 11.55
CA GLU A 386 18.81 -18.10 12.17
C GLU A 386 19.80 -17.63 13.24
N ALA A 387 20.62 -16.62 12.94
CA ALA A 387 21.56 -16.04 13.89
C ALA A 387 20.86 -15.52 15.17
N VAL A 388 19.72 -14.84 15.01
CA VAL A 388 18.90 -14.36 16.14
C VAL A 388 18.32 -15.53 16.94
N LEU A 389 17.77 -16.55 16.27
CA LEU A 389 17.22 -17.71 16.97
C LEU A 389 18.31 -18.49 17.71
N HIS A 390 19.50 -18.64 17.13
CA HIS A 390 20.65 -19.26 17.76
C HIS A 390 21.03 -18.54 19.06
N ALA A 391 21.21 -17.22 18.99
CA ALA A 391 21.51 -16.40 20.18
C ALA A 391 20.44 -16.56 21.29
N LEU A 392 19.17 -16.62 20.92
CA LEU A 392 18.08 -16.84 21.88
C LEU A 392 18.12 -18.23 22.53
N THR A 393 18.65 -19.27 21.87
CA THR A 393 18.82 -20.58 22.52
C THR A 393 19.88 -20.57 23.62
N GLU A 394 20.77 -19.57 23.60
CA GLU A 394 21.78 -19.31 24.64
C GLU A 394 21.35 -18.20 25.61
N ASP A 395 20.06 -17.83 25.63
CA ASP A 395 19.50 -16.74 26.44
C ASP A 395 20.15 -15.35 26.16
N ARG A 396 20.69 -15.14 24.95
CA ARG A 396 21.25 -13.85 24.49
C ARG A 396 20.26 -13.11 23.60
N MET A 397 20.03 -11.83 23.92
CA MET A 397 19.21 -10.93 23.10
C MET A 397 20.02 -10.16 22.05
N ALA A 398 21.35 -10.08 22.23
CA ALA A 398 22.26 -9.47 21.28
C ALA A 398 23.02 -10.55 20.49
N ILE A 399 23.15 -10.35 19.18
CA ILE A 399 23.89 -11.26 18.29
C ILE A 399 25.34 -10.82 18.14
N THR A 400 26.20 -11.75 17.76
CA THR A 400 27.62 -11.53 17.49
C THR A 400 27.94 -11.77 16.02
N GLN A 401 29.12 -11.32 15.57
CA GLN A 401 29.64 -11.65 14.24
C GLN A 401 29.70 -13.18 13.98
N ALA A 402 30.00 -13.98 15.01
CA ALA A 402 30.05 -15.43 14.90
C ALA A 402 28.68 -16.02 14.59
N ASP A 403 27.62 -15.58 15.28
CA ASP A 403 26.25 -16.04 15.04
C ASP A 403 25.82 -15.84 13.56
N LEU A 404 26.21 -14.71 12.96
CA LEU A 404 25.92 -14.42 11.55
C LEU A 404 26.79 -15.24 10.59
N THR A 405 28.07 -15.39 10.90
CA THR A 405 29.01 -16.17 10.06
C THR A 405 28.61 -17.64 10.02
N ASP A 406 28.31 -18.23 11.18
CA ASP A 406 27.86 -19.61 11.30
C ASP A 406 26.53 -19.83 10.56
N ALA A 407 25.60 -18.88 10.64
CA ALA A 407 24.34 -18.93 9.92
C ALA A 407 24.52 -18.85 8.39
N VAL A 408 25.48 -18.07 7.89
CA VAL A 408 25.83 -18.04 6.46
C VAL A 408 26.38 -19.39 6.00
N ASP A 409 27.27 -19.98 6.78
CA ASP A 409 27.88 -21.28 6.47
C ASP A 409 26.83 -22.40 6.43
N GLU A 410 25.95 -22.46 7.45
CA GLU A 410 24.86 -23.43 7.49
C GLU A 410 23.89 -23.25 6.30
N PHE A 411 23.53 -22.00 6.00
CA PHE A 411 22.69 -21.69 4.84
C PHE A 411 23.35 -22.14 3.53
N SER A 412 24.65 -21.87 3.37
CA SER A 412 25.41 -22.27 2.17
C SER A 412 25.44 -23.79 1.98
N ILE A 413 25.61 -24.54 3.07
CA ILE A 413 25.53 -26.01 3.06
C ILE A 413 24.14 -26.47 2.60
N ARG A 414 23.06 -25.86 3.12
CA ARG A 414 21.69 -26.18 2.74
C ARG A 414 21.42 -25.92 1.27
N VAL A 415 21.87 -24.78 0.73
CA VAL A 415 21.76 -24.46 -0.70
C VAL A 415 22.53 -25.48 -1.53
N GLY A 416 23.75 -25.83 -1.11
CA GLY A 416 24.56 -26.85 -1.78
C GLY A 416 23.91 -28.23 -1.82
N LEU A 417 23.16 -28.62 -0.79
CA LEU A 417 22.36 -29.86 -0.77
C LEU A 417 21.18 -29.77 -1.75
N MET A 418 20.45 -28.65 -1.76
CA MET A 418 19.32 -28.43 -2.68
C MET A 418 19.76 -28.45 -4.16
N MET A 419 20.92 -27.89 -4.49
CA MET A 419 21.42 -27.89 -5.87
C MET A 419 21.93 -29.27 -6.34
N LYS A 420 22.39 -30.14 -5.41
CA LYS A 420 22.77 -31.52 -5.75
C LYS A 420 21.57 -32.38 -6.15
N GLU A 421 20.40 -32.17 -5.57
CA GLU A 421 19.17 -32.87 -5.96
C GLU A 421 18.70 -32.48 -7.38
N TYR A 422 18.91 -31.22 -7.80
CA TYR A 422 18.56 -30.74 -9.15
C TYR A 422 19.48 -31.23 -10.27
N THR A 423 20.65 -31.81 -9.95
CA THR A 423 21.58 -32.32 -10.97
C THR A 423 21.41 -33.84 -11.19
N LEU A 424 20.59 -34.51 -10.35
CA LEU A 424 20.35 -35.96 -10.38
C LEU A 424 18.98 -36.35 -10.96
N THR A 425 18.22 -35.38 -11.49
CA THR A 425 16.97 -35.56 -12.25
C THR A 425 17.11 -34.96 -13.63
#